data_AF-A0A2V8SL04-F1
#
_entry.id   AF-A0A2V8SL04-F1
#
_cell.length_a   1.000
_cell.length_b   1.000
_cell.length_c   1.000
_cell.angle_alpha   90.00
_cell.angle_beta   90.00
_cell.angle_gamma   90.00
#
_symmetry.space_group_name_H-M   'P 1'
#
loop_
_entity.id
_entity.type
_entity.pdbx_description
1 polymer ?
#
loop_
_entity_poly.entity_id
_entity_poly.type
_entity_poly.pdbx_seq_one_letter_code
_entity_poly.pdbx_strand_id
1 'polypeptide(L)'
;MCYAASNALAGWTTSGNKITAPSGAEFRVTGINWYGFETSDNVAHGLYAHDYTYVVDEIKQYGYGTVRIPFSNAMWELDPVPNANTDSACPACKGKHARDILALIVNYAGSKGIHVILDNHRSEAGNSAEGNGLWYFVSGKNNYTEQKWINDWVSV
;
A
#
# COMPACT_ATOMS: atom_id res chain seq x y z
N MET A 1 17.32 -4.35 43.06
CA MET A 1 17.22 -3.46 41.89
C MET A 1 16.20 -4.08 40.94
N CYS A 2 14.98 -3.55 40.87
CA CYS A 2 13.99 -3.99 39.89
C CYS A 2 14.27 -3.26 38.58
N TYR A 3 14.56 -4.00 37.52
CA TYR A 3 14.53 -3.44 36.18
C TYR A 3 13.07 -3.25 35.77
N ALA A 4 12.75 -2.04 35.31
CA ALA A 4 11.43 -1.69 34.78
C ALA A 4 11.08 -2.54 33.56
N ALA A 5 9.78 -2.79 33.39
CA ALA A 5 9.22 -3.58 32.32
C ALA A 5 9.70 -3.10 30.95
N SER A 6 9.99 -4.05 30.06
CA SER A 6 10.18 -3.80 28.63
C SER A 6 8.96 -3.05 28.10
N ASN A 7 9.15 -1.80 27.66
CA ASN A 7 8.17 -1.15 26.79
C ASN A 7 8.09 -2.01 25.52
N ALA A 8 7.11 -2.90 25.44
CA ALA A 8 6.59 -3.29 24.14
C ALA A 8 6.29 -1.97 23.42
N LEU A 9 6.88 -1.76 22.24
CA LEU A 9 6.53 -0.61 21.40
C LEU A 9 5.00 -0.63 21.27
N ALA A 10 4.33 0.31 21.94
CA ALA A 10 2.89 0.38 21.87
C ALA A 10 2.51 0.59 20.40
N GLY A 11 1.53 -0.16 19.90
CA GLY A 11 1.07 0.03 18.53
C GLY A 11 0.45 1.42 18.31
N TRP A 12 0.06 1.70 17.08
CA TRP A 12 -0.80 2.86 16.80
C TRP A 12 -2.10 2.77 17.61
N THR A 13 -2.52 3.87 18.22
CA THR A 13 -3.78 3.94 18.98
C THR A 13 -4.60 5.15 18.58
N THR A 14 -5.87 5.18 18.96
CA THR A 14 -6.76 6.34 18.77
C THR A 14 -7.37 6.77 20.09
N SER A 15 -7.64 8.07 20.24
CA SER A 15 -8.35 8.64 21.39
C SER A 15 -9.17 9.84 20.95
N GLY A 16 -10.50 9.75 21.05
CA GLY A 16 -11.39 10.75 20.50
C GLY A 16 -11.15 10.94 19.00
N ASN A 17 -10.74 12.14 18.59
CA ASN A 17 -10.42 12.50 17.21
C ASN A 17 -8.91 12.44 16.88
N LYS A 18 -8.08 11.85 17.74
CA LYS A 18 -6.63 11.81 17.59
C LYS A 18 -6.13 10.42 17.28
N ILE A 19 -5.07 10.37 16.48
CA ILE A 19 -4.24 9.18 16.29
C ILE A 19 -2.95 9.41 17.09
N THR A 20 -2.53 8.41 17.85
CA THR A 20 -1.28 8.45 18.62
C THR A 20 -0.31 7.44 18.03
N ALA A 21 0.88 7.91 17.66
CA ALA A 21 1.96 7.08 17.14
C ALA A 21 2.54 6.19 18.25
N PRO A 22 3.26 5.11 17.89
CA PRO A 22 4.01 4.28 18.84
C PRO A 22 4.96 5.04 19.77
N SER A 23 5.43 6.22 19.36
CA SER A 23 6.25 7.12 20.17
C SER A 23 5.49 7.84 21.29
N GLY A 24 4.16 7.74 21.32
CA GLY A 24 3.28 8.51 22.21
C GLY A 24 2.93 9.91 21.68
N ALA A 25 3.49 10.33 20.54
CA ALA A 25 3.16 11.62 19.93
C ALA A 25 1.83 11.56 19.16
N GLU A 26 1.12 12.69 19.14
CA GLU A 26 -0.03 12.86 18.24
C GLU A 26 0.45 12.78 16.79
N PHE A 27 -0.23 11.95 15.99
CA PHE A 27 0.05 11.77 14.58
C PHE A 27 -1.00 12.46 13.73
N ARG A 28 -0.54 13.37 12.88
CA ARG A 28 -1.37 14.04 11.88
C ARG A 28 -1.04 13.47 10.50
N VAL A 29 -2.06 12.97 9.82
CA VAL A 29 -1.92 12.47 8.45
C VAL A 29 -1.80 13.64 7.48
N THR A 30 -0.61 13.84 6.92
CA THR A 30 -0.37 14.72 5.76
C THR A 30 -0.11 13.83 4.54
N GLY A 31 -1.20 13.35 3.94
CA GLY A 31 -1.16 12.26 2.98
C GLY A 31 -1.45 12.65 1.53
N ILE A 32 -0.91 11.85 0.61
CA ILE A 32 -1.38 11.74 -0.78
C ILE A 32 -1.84 10.30 -1.08
N ASN A 33 -2.56 10.12 -2.18
CA ASN A 33 -2.85 8.80 -2.74
C ASN A 33 -1.91 8.53 -3.92
N TRP A 34 -1.30 7.34 -3.96
CA TRP A 34 -0.56 6.87 -5.12
C TRP A 34 -1.17 5.54 -5.59
N TYR A 35 -2.04 5.64 -6.59
CA TYR A 35 -2.84 4.55 -7.12
C TYR A 35 -2.08 3.76 -8.20
N GLY A 36 -2.60 2.59 -8.56
CA GLY A 36 -2.14 1.78 -9.69
C GLY A 36 -2.15 0.26 -9.40
N PHE A 37 -1.81 -0.15 -8.18
CA PHE A 37 -1.78 -1.57 -7.80
C PHE A 37 -3.18 -2.22 -7.74
N GLU A 38 -4.24 -1.42 -7.61
CA GLU A 38 -5.62 -1.87 -7.68
C GLU A 38 -6.14 -2.01 -9.11
N THR A 39 -5.45 -1.41 -10.09
CA THR A 39 -5.88 -1.39 -11.49
C THR A 39 -5.43 -2.64 -12.23
N SER A 40 -5.87 -2.77 -13.49
CA SER A 40 -5.38 -3.83 -14.40
C SER A 40 -3.89 -3.76 -14.70
N ASP A 41 -3.21 -2.65 -14.39
CA ASP A 41 -1.76 -2.53 -14.57
C ASP A 41 -0.97 -3.18 -13.43
N ASN A 42 -1.61 -3.44 -12.28
CA ASN A 42 -1.05 -4.12 -11.11
C ASN A 42 0.24 -3.48 -10.55
N VAL A 43 0.49 -2.20 -10.86
CA VAL A 43 1.66 -1.46 -10.39
C VAL A 43 1.32 0.01 -10.23
N ALA A 44 1.98 0.69 -9.29
CA ALA A 44 1.83 2.13 -9.10
C ALA A 44 1.98 2.89 -10.43
N HIS A 45 1.00 3.73 -10.75
CA HIS A 45 1.01 4.52 -11.97
C HIS A 45 2.10 5.59 -11.94
N GLY A 46 2.70 5.87 -13.10
CA GLY A 46 3.79 6.83 -13.25
C GLY A 46 5.19 6.21 -13.26
N LEU A 47 5.33 4.92 -12.94
CA LEU A 47 6.63 4.22 -13.03
C LEU A 47 7.12 4.02 -14.48
N TYR A 48 6.30 4.32 -15.47
CA TYR A 48 6.70 4.46 -16.86
C TYR A 48 7.43 5.79 -17.16
N ALA A 49 7.31 6.79 -16.27
CA ALA A 49 7.89 8.12 -16.47
C ALA A 49 9.03 8.41 -15.49
N HIS A 50 8.92 7.96 -14.24
CA HIS A 50 9.90 8.20 -13.19
C HIS A 50 10.16 6.95 -12.35
N ASP A 51 11.40 6.81 -11.86
CA ASP A 51 11.72 5.77 -10.89
C ASP A 51 10.95 6.00 -9.57
N TYR A 52 10.62 4.91 -8.87
CA TYR A 52 9.88 4.99 -7.62
C TYR A 52 10.59 5.81 -6.55
N THR A 53 11.94 5.81 -6.52
CA THR A 53 12.69 6.61 -5.55
C THR A 53 12.50 8.10 -5.80
N TYR A 54 12.45 8.52 -7.07
CA TYR A 54 12.19 9.91 -7.45
C TYR A 54 10.81 10.36 -6.95
N VAL A 55 9.77 9.54 -7.19
CA VAL A 55 8.40 9.88 -6.76
C VAL A 55 8.32 10.01 -5.23
N VAL A 56 8.93 9.07 -4.49
CA VAL A 56 8.96 9.13 -3.02
C VAL A 56 9.75 10.35 -2.51
N ASP A 57 10.84 10.71 -3.17
CA ASP A 57 11.64 11.89 -2.81
C ASP A 57 10.86 13.19 -3.05
N GLU A 58 10.12 13.30 -4.15
CA GLU A 58 9.22 14.43 -4.42
C GLU A 58 8.12 14.53 -3.35
N ILE A 59 7.48 13.42 -2.98
CA ILE A 59 6.47 13.37 -1.90
C ILE A 59 7.04 13.97 -0.61
N LYS A 60 8.28 13.58 -0.26
CA LYS A 60 8.96 14.12 0.93
C LYS A 60 9.26 15.59 0.77
N GLN A 61 9.78 16.00 -0.38
CA GLN A 61 10.18 17.38 -0.69
C GLN A 61 9.00 18.34 -0.60
N TYR A 62 7.81 17.93 -1.04
CA TYR A 62 6.58 18.75 -0.91
C TYR A 62 5.96 18.74 0.50
N GLY A 63 6.58 18.05 1.47
CA GLY A 63 6.19 18.09 2.88
C GLY A 63 5.12 17.07 3.28
N TYR A 64 4.82 16.07 2.44
CA TYR A 64 3.93 14.99 2.81
C TYR A 64 4.65 13.96 3.70
N GLY A 65 3.92 13.47 4.70
CA GLY A 65 4.40 12.46 5.66
C GLY A 65 3.73 11.10 5.50
N THR A 66 2.73 10.98 4.63
CA THR A 66 2.00 9.72 4.42
C THR A 66 1.68 9.48 2.94
N VAL A 67 1.71 8.22 2.52
CA VAL A 67 1.18 7.78 1.23
C VAL A 67 0.15 6.69 1.47
N ARG A 68 -1.05 6.88 0.94
CA ARG A 68 -2.05 5.81 0.83
C ARG A 68 -1.83 5.09 -0.50
N ILE A 69 -1.67 3.77 -0.45
CA ILE A 69 -1.45 2.92 -1.62
C ILE A 69 -2.65 1.97 -1.78
N PRO A 70 -3.56 2.28 -2.72
CA PRO A 70 -4.61 1.38 -3.17
C PRO A 70 -4.02 0.11 -3.78
N PHE A 71 -4.55 -1.06 -3.43
CA PHE A 71 -4.26 -2.34 -4.06
C PHE A 71 -5.53 -3.18 -4.21
N SER A 72 -5.51 -4.20 -5.08
CA SER A 72 -6.63 -5.14 -5.22
C SER A 72 -6.31 -6.52 -4.64
N ASN A 73 -7.33 -7.24 -4.15
CA ASN A 73 -7.16 -8.67 -3.79
C ASN A 73 -6.63 -9.46 -5.00
N ALA A 74 -7.13 -9.17 -6.20
CA ALA A 74 -6.63 -9.76 -7.44
C ALA A 74 -5.12 -9.62 -7.64
N MET A 75 -4.58 -8.40 -7.51
CA MET A 75 -3.13 -8.17 -7.59
C MET A 75 -2.40 -8.92 -6.48
N TRP A 76 -2.90 -8.85 -5.24
CA TRP A 76 -2.25 -9.47 -4.08
C TRP A 76 -2.16 -11.00 -4.19
N GLU A 77 -3.26 -11.64 -4.59
CA GLU A 77 -3.36 -13.09 -4.69
C GLU A 77 -2.65 -13.65 -5.94
N LEU A 78 -2.81 -13.01 -7.10
CA LEU A 78 -2.19 -13.47 -8.35
C LEU A 78 -0.71 -13.10 -8.43
N ASP A 79 -0.34 -12.00 -7.79
CA ASP A 79 0.99 -11.41 -7.78
C ASP A 79 1.63 -11.39 -9.17
N PRO A 80 1.01 -10.73 -10.17
CA PRO A 80 1.49 -10.78 -11.53
C PRO A 80 2.82 -10.02 -11.66
N VAL A 81 3.62 -10.37 -12.66
CA VAL A 81 4.65 -9.46 -13.19
C VAL A 81 3.92 -8.40 -14.03
N PRO A 82 3.99 -7.10 -13.68
CA PRO A 82 3.34 -6.05 -14.44
C PRO A 82 3.85 -5.97 -15.88
N ASN A 83 3.09 -5.33 -16.77
CA ASN A 83 3.54 -5.08 -18.14
C ASN A 83 4.80 -4.19 -18.12
N ALA A 84 5.86 -4.59 -18.81
CA ALA A 84 7.13 -3.86 -18.81
C ALA A 84 7.04 -2.38 -19.28
N ASN A 85 5.94 -1.98 -19.95
CA ASN A 85 5.71 -0.59 -20.31
C ASN A 85 5.21 0.26 -19.13
N THR A 86 4.55 -0.34 -18.13
CA THR A 86 3.96 0.39 -16.99
C THR A 86 5.01 0.75 -15.92
N ASP A 87 6.16 0.09 -15.92
CA ASP A 87 7.28 0.31 -14.99
C ASP A 87 8.61 0.59 -15.72
N SER A 88 8.56 1.00 -16.99
CA SER A 88 9.73 1.12 -17.86
C SER A 88 10.84 2.06 -17.37
N ALA A 89 10.49 3.07 -16.56
CA ALA A 89 11.43 4.01 -15.95
C ALA A 89 11.92 3.59 -14.55
N CYS A 90 11.51 2.43 -14.05
CA CYS A 90 11.98 1.83 -12.81
C CYS A 90 12.92 0.63 -13.10
N PRO A 91 14.25 0.82 -13.17
CA PRO A 91 15.18 -0.28 -13.43
C PRO A 91 15.08 -1.41 -12.40
N ALA A 92 14.83 -1.07 -11.14
CA ALA A 92 14.69 -2.04 -10.05
C ALA A 92 13.40 -2.86 -10.14
N CYS A 93 12.36 -2.38 -10.83
CA CYS A 93 11.06 -3.04 -10.95
C CYS A 93 11.03 -4.11 -12.05
N LYS A 94 11.93 -4.02 -13.04
CA LYS A 94 11.90 -4.86 -14.23
C LYS A 94 11.87 -6.35 -13.92
N GLY A 95 10.80 -7.00 -14.36
CA GLY A 95 10.60 -8.45 -14.20
C GLY A 95 10.26 -8.89 -12.78
N LYS A 96 10.00 -7.94 -11.85
CA LYS A 96 9.55 -8.24 -10.50
C LYS A 96 8.05 -8.45 -10.45
N HIS A 97 7.64 -9.25 -9.49
CA HIS A 97 6.23 -9.42 -9.17
C HIS A 97 5.67 -8.16 -8.48
N ALA A 98 4.37 -7.92 -8.63
CA ALA A 98 3.72 -6.71 -8.12
C ALA A 98 3.93 -6.50 -6.61
N ARG A 99 3.90 -7.57 -5.80
CA ARG A 99 4.18 -7.50 -4.36
C ARG A 99 5.60 -7.07 -4.05
N ASP A 100 6.58 -7.52 -4.84
CA ASP A 100 7.98 -7.10 -4.69
C ASP A 100 8.13 -5.60 -5.00
N ILE A 101 7.45 -5.10 -6.04
CA ILE A 101 7.49 -3.67 -6.40
C ILE A 101 6.81 -2.83 -5.31
N LEU A 102 5.67 -3.28 -4.77
CA LEU A 102 5.03 -2.65 -3.62
C LEU A 102 5.98 -2.59 -2.42
N ALA A 103 6.68 -3.69 -2.11
CA ALA A 103 7.66 -3.73 -1.04
C ALA A 103 8.83 -2.77 -1.27
N LEU A 104 9.33 -2.60 -2.50
CA LEU A 104 10.36 -1.60 -2.82
C LEU A 104 9.89 -0.18 -2.48
N ILE A 105 8.66 0.17 -2.88
CA ILE A 105 8.06 1.48 -2.60
C ILE A 105 7.90 1.69 -1.09
N VAL A 106 7.30 0.72 -0.38
CA VAL A 106 7.05 0.80 1.07
C VAL A 106 8.35 0.94 1.85
N ASN A 107 9.36 0.12 1.53
CA ASN A 107 10.66 0.15 2.21
C ASN A 107 11.38 1.48 1.99
N TYR A 108 11.36 2.01 0.76
CA TYR A 108 12.01 3.29 0.48
C TYR A 108 11.25 4.46 1.11
N ALA A 109 9.91 4.47 1.07
CA ALA A 109 9.10 5.44 1.81
C ALA A 109 9.41 5.43 3.31
N GLY A 110 9.49 4.25 3.93
CA GLY A 110 9.91 4.09 5.32
C GLY A 110 11.30 4.67 5.60
N SER A 111 12.26 4.45 4.69
CA SER A 111 13.61 5.02 4.81
C SER A 111 13.65 6.56 4.78
N LYS A 112 12.61 7.20 4.21
CA LYS A 112 12.44 8.66 4.16
C LYS A 112 11.56 9.21 5.29
N GLY A 113 11.14 8.34 6.21
CA GLY A 113 10.21 8.68 7.29
C GLY A 113 8.82 9.03 6.77
N ILE A 114 8.41 8.45 5.63
CA ILE A 114 7.05 8.52 5.11
C ILE A 114 6.30 7.28 5.60
N HIS A 115 5.13 7.48 6.18
CA HIS A 115 4.25 6.39 6.59
C HIS A 115 3.42 5.90 5.40
N VAL A 116 3.12 4.59 5.35
CA VAL A 116 2.26 4.02 4.33
C VAL A 116 0.95 3.55 4.95
N ILE A 117 -0.17 3.89 4.30
CA ILE A 117 -1.49 3.32 4.56
C ILE A 117 -1.79 2.39 3.38
N LEU A 118 -1.79 1.08 3.63
CA LEU A 118 -2.27 0.12 2.64
C LEU A 118 -3.79 0.17 2.59
N ASP A 119 -4.33 0.17 1.38
CA ASP A 119 -5.74 0.33 1.11
C ASP A 119 -6.20 -0.79 0.19
N ASN A 120 -6.90 -1.79 0.75
CA ASN A 120 -7.57 -2.78 -0.07
C ASN A 120 -8.76 -2.13 -0.76
N HIS A 121 -8.51 -1.68 -1.99
CA HIS A 121 -9.37 -0.78 -2.74
C HIS A 121 -10.44 -1.52 -3.54
N ARG A 122 -10.12 -2.73 -3.99
CA ARG A 122 -10.98 -3.56 -4.82
C ARG A 122 -10.73 -5.05 -4.56
N SER A 123 -11.77 -5.86 -4.74
CA SER A 123 -11.61 -7.29 -4.89
C SER A 123 -10.98 -7.63 -6.24
N GLU A 124 -11.57 -7.11 -7.31
CA GLU A 124 -11.09 -7.31 -8.68
C GLU A 124 -10.11 -6.21 -9.10
N ALA A 125 -9.11 -6.56 -9.92
CA ALA A 125 -8.27 -5.54 -10.56
C ALA A 125 -9.11 -4.71 -11.54
N GLY A 126 -9.12 -3.39 -11.38
CA GLY A 126 -9.98 -2.53 -12.20
C GLY A 126 -9.92 -1.06 -11.83
N ASN A 127 -10.70 -0.26 -12.57
CA ASN A 127 -10.77 1.20 -12.37
C ASN A 127 -12.07 1.57 -11.66
N SER A 128 -12.05 2.66 -10.88
CA SER A 128 -13.20 3.14 -10.08
C SER A 128 -13.50 2.27 -8.85
N ALA A 129 -14.68 2.45 -8.25
CA ALA A 129 -15.18 1.65 -7.14
C ALA A 129 -15.51 0.22 -7.55
N GLU A 130 -15.53 -0.70 -6.58
CA GLU A 130 -15.92 -2.09 -6.83
C GLU A 130 -17.35 -2.16 -7.38
N GLY A 131 -17.56 -2.98 -8.41
CA GLY A 131 -18.78 -2.94 -9.22
C GLY A 131 -20.07 -3.27 -8.43
N ASN A 132 -19.95 -4.06 -7.37
CA ASN A 132 -21.05 -4.44 -6.49
C ASN A 132 -21.15 -3.57 -5.21
N GLY A 133 -20.21 -2.65 -4.98
CA GLY A 133 -20.16 -1.80 -3.78
C GLY A 133 -19.83 -2.51 -2.47
N LEU A 134 -19.34 -3.75 -2.51
CA LEU A 134 -19.02 -4.57 -1.34
C LEU A 134 -17.51 -4.84 -1.27
N TRP A 135 -17.04 -5.31 -0.11
CA TRP A 135 -15.64 -5.68 0.15
C TRP A 135 -15.29 -7.10 -0.33
N TYR A 136 -16.24 -7.80 -0.96
CA TYR A 136 -16.07 -9.12 -1.54
C TYR A 136 -16.73 -9.17 -2.91
N PHE A 137 -16.24 -10.03 -3.80
CA PHE A 137 -16.82 -10.22 -5.13
C PHE A 137 -16.75 -11.69 -5.54
N VAL A 138 -17.93 -12.31 -5.68
CA VAL A 138 -18.08 -13.70 -6.13
C VAL A 138 -19.03 -13.73 -7.31
N SER A 139 -18.49 -13.89 -8.52
CA SER A 139 -19.26 -13.99 -9.76
C SER A 139 -18.47 -14.75 -10.82
N GLY A 140 -19.05 -15.84 -11.34
CA GLY A 140 -18.41 -16.66 -12.36
C GLY A 140 -17.04 -17.20 -11.92
N LYS A 141 -15.98 -16.81 -12.62
CA LYS A 141 -14.59 -17.19 -12.28
C LYS A 141 -13.96 -16.29 -11.22
N ASN A 142 -14.56 -15.15 -10.93
CA ASN A 142 -14.05 -14.21 -9.93
C ASN A 142 -14.57 -14.67 -8.57
N ASN A 143 -13.63 -15.00 -7.68
CA ASN A 143 -13.92 -15.65 -6.41
C ASN A 143 -13.07 -15.02 -5.30
N TYR A 144 -13.40 -13.78 -4.96
CA TYR A 144 -12.83 -13.02 -3.85
C TYR A 144 -13.86 -13.00 -2.72
N THR A 145 -13.90 -14.07 -1.93
CA THR A 145 -14.81 -14.19 -0.80
C THR A 145 -14.35 -13.30 0.36
N GLU A 146 -15.25 -12.98 1.30
CA GLU A 146 -14.90 -12.28 2.53
C GLU A 146 -13.77 -13.00 3.29
N GLN A 147 -13.76 -14.33 3.32
CA GLN A 147 -12.68 -15.08 3.96
C GLN A 147 -11.33 -14.85 3.27
N LYS A 148 -11.29 -14.74 1.94
CA LYS A 148 -10.05 -14.42 1.21
C LYS A 148 -9.61 -12.99 1.49
N TRP A 149 -10.55 -12.04 1.51
CA TRP A 149 -10.28 -10.66 1.93
C TRP A 149 -9.67 -10.59 3.35
N ILE A 150 -10.19 -11.36 4.31
CA ILE A 150 -9.64 -11.46 5.67
C ILE A 150 -8.22 -12.08 5.63
N ASN A 151 -8.03 -13.17 4.88
CA ASN A 151 -6.75 -13.85 4.79
C ASN A 151 -5.66 -12.97 4.18
N ASP A 152 -6.01 -12.16 3.19
CA ASP A 152 -5.07 -11.26 2.53
C ASP A 152 -4.47 -10.28 3.53
N TRP A 153 -5.28 -9.68 4.42
CA TRP A 153 -4.79 -8.77 5.48
C TRP A 153 -3.88 -9.43 6.51
N VAL A 154 -3.93 -10.74 6.69
CA VAL A 154 -2.99 -11.48 7.57
C VAL A 154 -1.65 -11.73 6.88
N SER A 155 -1.62 -11.63 5.55
CA SER A 155 -0.44 -11.91 4.73
C SER A 155 0.24 -10.67 4.15
N VAL A 156 -0.44 -9.51 4.18
CA VAL A 156 0.01 -8.23 3.60
C VAL A 156 1.15 -7.56 4.38
#